data_AF-A0A960JNV1-F1
#
_entry.id   AF-A0A960JNV1-F1
#
_cell.length_a   1.000
_cell.length_b   1.000
_cell.length_c   1.000
_cell.angle_alpha   90.00
_cell.angle_beta   90.00
_cell.angle_gamma   90.00
#
_symmetry.space_group_name_H-M   'P 1'
#
loop_
_entity.id
_entity.type
_entity.pdbx_description
1 polymer ?
#
loop_
_entity_poly.entity_id
_entity_poly.type
_entity_poly.pdbx_seq_one_letter_code
_entity_poly.pdbx_strand_id
1 'polypeptide(L)'
;MLKVRRRRVLAREIASLRREIAELRVGLAEQITTQQLVVVDGDGVQRVVIRADQTAGSVLVRVDSAAAETTGVELYALEPVDDGGTAEVGVALCRTGEVAGSWPDG
;
A
#
# COMPACT_ATOMS: atom_id res chain seq x y z
N MET A 1 -21.93 -43.31 14.19
CA MET A 1 -22.34 -42.27 13.21
C MET A 1 -22.08 -40.82 13.67
N LEU A 2 -22.38 -40.44 14.92
CA LEU A 2 -22.22 -39.05 15.40
C LEU A 2 -20.78 -38.48 15.26
N LYS A 3 -19.77 -39.28 15.61
CA LYS A 3 -18.34 -38.88 15.49
C LYS A 3 -17.91 -38.60 14.04
N VAL A 4 -18.45 -39.35 13.08
CA VAL A 4 -18.15 -39.17 11.64
C VAL A 4 -18.81 -37.90 11.10
N ARG A 5 -20.04 -37.60 11.53
CA ARG A 5 -20.71 -36.33 11.20
C ARG A 5 -19.97 -35.13 11.78
N ARG A 6 -19.57 -35.20 13.05
CA ARG A 6 -18.78 -34.13 13.71
C ARG A 6 -17.44 -33.90 13.02
N ARG A 7 -16.75 -34.97 12.60
CA ARG A 7 -15.48 -34.87 11.85
C ARG A 7 -15.67 -34.21 10.47
N ARG A 8 -16.78 -34.50 9.77
CA ARG A 8 -17.09 -33.86 8.49
C ARG A 8 -17.42 -32.36 8.63
N VAL A 9 -18.11 -31.98 9.71
CA VAL A 9 -18.40 -30.56 10.00
C VAL A 9 -17.10 -29.80 10.27
N LEU A 10 -16.26 -30.32 11.18
CA LEU A 10 -14.96 -29.73 11.48
C LEU A 10 -14.04 -29.62 10.24
N ALA A 11 -14.06 -30.62 9.35
CA ALA A 11 -13.29 -30.56 8.11
C ALA A 11 -13.74 -29.43 7.17
N ARG A 12 -15.05 -29.12 7.13
CA ARG A 12 -15.57 -27.99 6.34
C ARG A 12 -15.24 -26.66 6.99
N GLU A 13 -15.36 -26.55 8.31
CA GLU A 13 -14.97 -25.35 9.06
C GLU A 13 -13.48 -25.04 8.86
N ILE A 14 -12.60 -26.05 8.94
CA ILE A 14 -11.16 -25.88 8.68
C ILE A 14 -10.91 -25.43 7.23
N ALA A 15 -11.61 -26.01 6.25
CA ALA A 15 -11.47 -25.58 4.85
C ALA A 15 -11.93 -24.14 4.64
N SER A 16 -13.03 -23.73 5.29
CA SER A 16 -13.53 -22.35 5.26
C SER A 16 -12.54 -21.38 5.89
N LEU A 17 -12.04 -21.68 7.09
CA LEU A 17 -11.07 -20.84 7.80
C LEU A 17 -9.76 -20.73 7.02
N ARG A 18 -9.30 -21.81 6.37
CA ARG A 18 -8.11 -21.76 5.50
C ARG A 18 -8.30 -20.84 4.30
N ARG A 19 -9.51 -20.82 3.73
CA ARG A 19 -9.85 -19.93 2.62
C ARG A 19 -9.90 -18.47 3.08
N GLU A 20 -10.57 -18.20 4.20
CA GLU A 20 -10.63 -16.87 4.80
C GLU A 20 -9.23 -16.35 5.16
N ILE A 21 -8.37 -17.19 5.74
CA ILE A 21 -6.96 -16.84 5.98
C ILE A 21 -6.21 -16.56 4.67
N ALA A 22 -6.46 -17.32 3.61
CA ALA A 22 -5.82 -17.07 2.31
C ALA A 22 -6.28 -15.74 1.70
N GLU A 23 -7.58 -15.44 1.76
CA GLU A 23 -8.17 -14.17 1.32
C GLU A 23 -7.64 -12.99 2.15
N LEU A 24 -7.56 -13.14 3.47
CA LEU A 24 -6.95 -12.14 4.37
C LEU A 24 -5.45 -11.98 4.13
N ARG A 25 -4.72 -13.04 3.79
CA ARG A 25 -3.29 -12.95 3.43
C ARG A 25 -3.06 -12.26 2.10
N VAL A 26 -3.93 -12.49 1.12
CA VAL A 26 -3.92 -11.76 -0.15
C VAL A 26 -4.27 -10.30 0.09
N GLY A 27 -5.33 -10.01 0.85
CA GLY A 27 -5.67 -8.65 1.26
C GLY A 27 -4.61 -7.97 2.12
N LEU A 28 -3.85 -8.72 2.92
CA LEU A 28 -2.71 -8.22 3.68
C LEU A 28 -1.46 -8.01 2.79
N ALA A 29 -1.26 -8.82 1.76
CA ALA A 29 -0.24 -8.58 0.75
C ALA A 29 -0.58 -7.36 -0.12
N GLU A 30 -1.87 -7.10 -0.34
CA GLU A 30 -2.39 -5.88 -0.98
C GLU A 30 -2.38 -4.66 -0.02
N GLN A 31 -2.49 -4.87 1.29
CA GLN A 31 -2.16 -3.88 2.32
C GLN A 31 -0.64 -3.78 2.45
N ILE A 32 -0.05 -3.08 1.48
CA ILE A 32 1.27 -2.43 1.49
C ILE A 32 2.03 -2.68 2.81
N THR A 33 3.02 -3.57 2.77
CA THR A 33 3.94 -3.78 3.90
C THR A 33 4.92 -2.60 3.94
N THR A 34 4.42 -1.40 4.19
CA THR A 34 5.23 -0.20 4.41
C THR A 34 5.97 -0.39 5.73
N GLN A 35 7.22 -0.84 5.68
CA GLN A 35 8.12 -0.65 6.82
C GLN A 35 8.41 0.84 6.92
N GLN A 36 7.65 1.55 7.74
CA GLN A 36 7.96 2.92 8.15
C GLN A 36 9.28 2.88 8.93
N LEU A 37 10.38 3.21 8.27
CA LEU A 37 11.66 3.42 8.94
C LEU A 37 11.81 4.93 9.17
N VAL A 38 11.64 5.37 10.42
CA VAL A 38 12.05 6.73 10.81
C VAL A 38 13.56 6.72 10.95
N VAL A 39 14.28 7.23 9.95
CA VAL A 39 15.74 7.42 10.02
C VAL A 39 16.00 8.80 10.60
N VAL A 40 16.76 8.86 11.68
CA VAL A 40 17.37 10.10 12.16
C VAL A 40 18.71 10.24 11.45
N ASP A 41 18.91 11.31 10.69
CA ASP A 41 20.16 11.54 9.98
C ASP A 41 21.26 12.12 10.89
N GLY A 42 22.44 12.39 10.32
CA GLY A 42 23.57 12.96 11.05
C GLY A 42 23.29 14.33 11.69
N ASP A 43 22.26 15.04 11.22
CA ASP A 43 21.84 16.36 11.69
C ASP A 43 20.61 16.28 12.63
N GLY A 44 20.12 15.07 12.95
CA GLY A 44 19.00 14.86 13.85
C GLY A 44 17.61 14.97 13.20
N VAL A 45 17.54 15.05 11.86
CA VAL A 45 16.28 15.16 11.12
C VAL A 45 15.61 13.80 11.03
N GLN A 46 14.37 13.71 11.51
CA GLN A 46 13.53 12.52 11.35
C GLN A 46 13.01 12.44 9.91
N ARG A 47 13.35 11.37 9.20
CA ARG A 47 12.90 11.09 7.83
C ARG A 47 12.08 9.82 7.78
N VAL A 48 10.94 9.85 7.08
CA VAL A 48 10.14 8.66 6.79
C VAL A 48 10.70 8.01 5.53
N VAL A 49 11.25 6.80 5.66
CA VAL A 49 11.69 6.00 4.52
C VAL A 49 10.67 4.90 4.29
N ILE A 50 10.17 4.81 3.06
CA ILE A 50 9.32 3.72 2.60
C ILE A 50 10.11 2.87 1.62
N ARG A 51 10.12 1.56 1.87
CA ARG A 51 10.66 0.57 0.95
C ARG A 51 9.49 -0.25 0.40
N ALA A 52 9.23 -0.10 -0.89
CA ALA A 52 8.38 -1.03 -1.63
C ALA A 52 9.25 -2.18 -2.15
N ASP A 53 8.70 -3.40 -2.12
CA ASP A 53 9.28 -4.60 -2.73
C ASP A 53 8.89 -4.75 -4.21
N GLN A 54 8.04 -3.85 -4.71
CA GLN A 54 7.60 -3.75 -6.10
C GLN A 54 8.25 -2.56 -6.81
N THR A 55 8.05 -2.47 -8.13
CA THR A 55 8.58 -1.43 -9.02
C THR A 55 8.02 -0.02 -8.75
N ALA A 56 7.20 0.18 -7.73
CA ALA A 56 6.60 1.45 -7.37
C ALA A 56 6.38 1.57 -5.86
N GLY A 57 6.66 2.74 -5.30
CA GLY A 57 6.30 3.09 -3.92
C GLY A 57 5.78 4.52 -3.85
N SER A 58 4.69 4.75 -3.11
CA SER A 58 4.16 6.11 -2.91
C SER A 58 3.68 6.37 -1.48
N VAL A 59 3.73 7.66 -1.10
CA VAL A 59 3.15 8.23 0.11
C VAL A 59 2.09 9.21 -0.31
N LEU A 60 0.84 8.94 0.06
CA LEU A 60 -0.27 9.85 -0.20
C LEU A 60 -0.78 10.45 1.10
N VAL A 61 -0.66 11.76 1.23
CA VAL A 61 -1.27 12.55 2.30
C VAL A 61 -2.56 13.14 1.77
N ARG A 62 -3.70 12.82 2.39
CA ARG A 62 -5.03 13.35 2.04
C ARG A 62 -5.64 14.11 3.21
N VAL A 63 -6.34 15.18 2.88
CA VAL A 63 -7.16 15.97 3.79
C VAL A 63 -8.55 16.09 3.18
N ASP A 64 -9.54 15.57 3.90
CA ASP A 64 -10.94 15.70 3.55
C ASP A 64 -11.51 16.99 4.14
N SER A 65 -12.30 17.71 3.34
CA SER A 65 -13.04 18.88 3.77
C SER A 65 -14.51 18.52 4.08
N ALA A 66 -15.14 19.33 4.91
CA ALA A 66 -16.57 19.18 5.21
C ALA A 66 -17.48 19.32 3.98
N ALA A 67 -16.98 19.89 2.87
CA ALA A 67 -17.68 20.00 1.60
C ALA A 67 -17.53 18.74 0.70
N ALA A 68 -17.03 17.63 1.27
CA ALA A 68 -16.70 16.40 0.54
C ALA A 68 -15.63 16.60 -0.56
N GLU A 69 -14.79 17.62 -0.41
CA GLU A 69 -13.62 17.80 -1.26
C GLU A 69 -12.41 17.10 -0.62
N THR A 70 -11.68 16.30 -1.39
CA THR A 70 -10.42 15.70 -0.93
C THR A 70 -9.26 16.40 -1.63
N THR A 71 -8.37 17.02 -0.85
CA THR A 71 -7.11 17.57 -1.36
C THR A 71 -5.95 16.74 -0.81
N GLY A 72 -4.87 16.59 -1.56
CA GLY A 72 -3.74 15.80 -1.12
C GLY A 72 -2.46 16.06 -1.88
N VAL A 73 -1.39 15.45 -1.37
CA VAL A 73 -0.09 15.40 -2.03
C VAL A 73 0.40 13.96 -1.99
N GLU A 74 0.81 13.46 -3.14
CA GLU A 74 1.47 12.17 -3.29
C GLU A 74 2.95 12.38 -3.60
N LEU A 75 3.83 11.67 -2.90
CA LEU A 75 5.23 11.49 -3.26
C LEU A 75 5.39 10.07 -3.79
N TYR A 76 5.95 9.87 -4.97
CA TYR A 76 6.11 8.55 -5.55
C TYR A 76 7.51 8.34 -6.12
N ALA A 77 7.94 7.09 -6.11
CA ALA A 77 9.15 6.63 -6.77
C ALA A 77 8.81 5.39 -7.61
N LEU A 78 9.34 5.33 -8.82
CA LEU A 78 9.10 4.29 -9.81
C LEU A 78 10.43 3.70 -10.27
N GLU A 79 10.50 2.38 -10.28
CA GLU A 79 11.54 1.65 -11.00
C GLU A 79 11.17 1.64 -12.49
N PRO A 80 12.14 1.90 -13.39
CA PRO A 80 11.91 1.86 -14.82
C PRO A 80 11.48 0.45 -15.26
N VAL A 81 10.58 0.40 -16.24
CA VAL A 81 10.06 -0.86 -16.80
C VAL A 81 11.11 -1.59 -17.65
N ASP A 82 12.09 -0.86 -18.18
CA ASP A 82 13.14 -1.37 -19.06
C ASP A 82 14.52 -1.39 -18.39
N ASP A 83 15.34 -2.39 -18.71
CA ASP A 83 16.66 -2.71 -18.13
C ASP A 83 17.71 -1.57 -18.19
N GLY A 84 17.43 -0.47 -18.91
CA GLY A 84 18.32 0.67 -19.09
C GLY A 84 17.82 2.01 -18.52
N GLY A 85 16.63 2.04 -17.90
CA GLY A 85 16.07 3.28 -17.37
C GLY A 85 16.70 3.72 -16.05
N THR A 86 16.42 4.96 -15.64
CA THR A 86 16.72 5.47 -14.30
C THR A 86 15.46 5.45 -13.45
N ALA A 87 15.59 5.16 -12.15
CA ALA A 87 14.48 5.35 -11.21
C ALA A 87 13.96 6.79 -11.29
N GLU A 88 12.65 6.93 -11.35
CA GLU A 88 11.97 8.22 -11.40
C GLU A 88 11.37 8.53 -10.03
N VAL A 89 11.39 9.81 -9.67
CA VAL A 89 10.73 10.32 -8.47
C VAL A 89 9.82 11.46 -8.90
N GLY A 90 8.65 11.53 -8.29
CA GLY A 90 7.73 12.62 -8.54
C GLY A 90 6.82 12.94 -7.38
N VAL A 91 6.07 14.01 -7.58
CA VAL A 91 5.08 14.57 -6.68
C VAL A 91 3.81 14.80 -7.47
N ALA A 92 2.65 14.38 -6.96
CA ALA A 92 1.36 14.73 -7.52
C ALA A 92 0.52 15.50 -6.49
N LEU A 93 -0.06 16.61 -6.93
CA LEU A 93 -1.05 17.38 -6.17
C LEU A 93 -2.42 16.87 -6.56
N CYS A 94 -3.23 16.48 -5.57
CA CYS A 94 -4.60 16.05 -5.81
C CYS A 94 -5.59 17.10 -5.30
N ARG A 95 -6.64 17.38 -6.07
CA ARG A 95 -7.78 18.19 -5.66
C ARG A 95 -9.06 17.51 -6.10
N THR A 96 -10.04 17.45 -5.21
CA THR A 96 -11.33 16.78 -5.43
C THR A 96 -11.19 15.36 -5.97
N GLY A 97 -10.15 14.64 -5.53
CA GLY A 97 -9.86 13.26 -5.97
C GLY A 97 -9.16 13.14 -7.34
N GLU A 98 -8.89 14.25 -8.02
CA GLU A 98 -8.20 14.30 -9.31
C GLU A 98 -6.78 14.85 -9.17
N VAL A 99 -5.87 14.50 -10.07
CA VAL A 99 -4.52 15.09 -10.14
C VAL A 99 -4.63 16.51 -10.69
N ALA A 100 -4.39 17.49 -9.85
CA ALA A 100 -4.41 18.92 -10.17
C ALA A 100 -3.06 19.45 -10.69
N GLY A 101 -1.99 18.69 -10.50
CA GLY A 101 -0.65 18.97 -11.03
C GLY A 101 0.35 17.91 -10.59
N SER A 102 1.46 17.79 -11.32
CA SER A 102 2.53 16.83 -11.01
C SER A 102 3.91 17.44 -11.28
N TRP A 103 4.93 16.84 -10.70
CA TRP A 103 6.32 17.13 -11.01
C TRP A 103 7.19 15.86 -10.85
N PRO A 104 8.14 15.56 -11.76
CA PRO A 104 8.31 16.21 -13.06
C PRO A 104 7.03 16.12 -13.91
N ASP A 105 6.84 17.09 -14.80
CA ASP A 105 5.67 17.11 -15.68
C ASP A 105 5.67 15.81 -16.49
N GLY A 106 4.60 15.02 -16.31
CA GLY A 106 4.34 13.77 -17.05
C GLY A 106 3.15 13.95 -17.97
#